data_AF-K9Y9V2-F1
#
_entry.id   AF-K9Y9V2-F1
#
_cell.length_a   1.000
_cell.length_b   1.000
_cell.length_c   1.000
_cell.angle_alpha   90.00
_cell.angle_beta   90.00
_cell.angle_gamma   90.00
#
_symmetry.space_group_name_H-M   'P 1'
#
loop_
_entity.id
_entity.type
_entity.pdbx_description
1 polymer ?
#
loop_
_entity_poly.entity_id
_entity_poly.type
_entity_poly.pdbx_seq_one_letter_code
_entity_poly.pdbx_strand_id
1 'polypeptide(L)'
;MPSPGLSDFLSWFPSWLISVFDVVLVVILVYVVIRLLGEPQSRTRWIIQGFIILVATLLVTIYLSQLLQLQLLQFVLEKMLIGSAVGIVVILQSEFRRFLEQLGRGELRQLFPSSSNDKLQPDNVLDQILDAVRELSQKRIGALLLLETNEPIDPSQFRSPGVTLNAEISSELIQTLFQTTTALHDGAVILRGSRIAAAAVILPLTEKSLSRQLGTRHRAAIGMTERISDCLCIVVSEETGSISLAEQGTLQRPLTRSRLRELLELRFSPTVERETVAQDFGRLTREIGSQGKVLLKRSFRLLSPKSHRKK
;
A
#
# COMPACT_ATOMS: atom_id res chain seq x y z
N MET A 1 -5.29 34.18 -50.91
CA MET A 1 -6.15 32.98 -50.93
C MET A 1 -6.06 32.34 -49.54
N PRO A 2 -7.10 32.44 -48.70
CA PRO A 2 -7.09 31.76 -47.41
C PRO A 2 -7.29 30.25 -47.64
N SER A 3 -6.49 29.44 -46.95
CA SER A 3 -6.61 27.98 -46.92
C SER A 3 -7.97 27.56 -46.36
N PRO A 4 -8.67 26.57 -46.95
CA PRO A 4 -9.91 26.06 -46.37
C PRO A 4 -9.59 25.39 -45.03
N GLY A 5 -10.23 25.88 -43.97
CA GLY A 5 -10.14 25.27 -42.64
C GLY A 5 -10.96 23.98 -42.58
N LEU A 6 -10.62 23.09 -41.64
CA LEU A 6 -11.36 21.84 -41.38
C LEU A 6 -12.86 22.07 -41.08
N SER A 7 -13.26 23.30 -40.73
CA SER A 7 -14.65 23.74 -40.57
C SER A 7 -15.46 23.67 -41.88
N ASP A 8 -14.82 23.92 -43.03
CA ASP A 8 -15.51 23.96 -44.33
C ASP A 8 -15.77 22.53 -44.83
N PHE A 9 -14.87 21.59 -44.54
CA PHE A 9 -15.05 20.16 -44.84
C PHE A 9 -16.17 19.51 -44.01
N LEU A 10 -16.38 19.96 -42.78
CA LEU A 10 -17.42 19.40 -41.90
C LEU A 10 -18.83 19.91 -42.25
N SER A 11 -18.94 21.06 -42.92
CA SER A 11 -20.23 21.59 -43.40
C SER A 11 -20.84 20.82 -44.58
N TRP A 12 -20.02 19.99 -45.25
CA TRP A 12 -20.46 19.11 -46.34
C TRP A 12 -21.03 17.77 -45.83
N PHE A 13 -20.85 17.48 -44.54
CA PHE A 13 -21.47 16.31 -43.92
C PHE A 13 -22.93 16.60 -43.60
N PRO A 14 -23.86 15.75 -44.05
CA PRO A 14 -25.26 16.00 -43.83
C PRO A 14 -25.58 15.82 -42.34
N SER A 15 -26.35 16.77 -41.79
CA SER A 15 -26.67 16.87 -40.35
C SER A 15 -27.25 15.59 -39.74
N TRP A 16 -27.95 14.78 -40.55
CA TRP A 16 -28.47 13.47 -40.12
C TRP A 16 -27.36 12.47 -39.74
N LEU A 17 -26.19 12.54 -40.38
CA LEU A 17 -25.06 11.66 -40.11
C LEU A 17 -24.41 12.01 -38.78
N ILE A 18 -24.36 13.30 -38.44
CA ILE A 18 -23.92 13.81 -37.13
C ILE A 18 -24.89 13.33 -36.03
N SER A 19 -26.20 13.39 -36.27
CA SER A 19 -27.21 12.90 -35.32
C SER A 19 -27.18 11.37 -35.14
N VAL A 20 -26.96 10.60 -36.20
CA VAL A 20 -26.79 9.14 -36.10
C VAL A 20 -25.53 8.80 -35.30
N PHE A 21 -24.44 9.54 -35.54
CA PHE A 21 -23.21 9.37 -34.78
C PHE A 21 -23.40 9.71 -33.30
N ASP A 22 -24.17 10.76 -32.97
CA ASP A 22 -24.55 11.13 -31.61
C ASP A 22 -25.24 9.97 -30.88
N VAL A 23 -26.27 9.39 -31.50
CA VAL A 23 -27.04 8.28 -30.92
C VAL A 23 -26.18 7.03 -30.73
N VAL A 24 -25.35 6.68 -31.71
CA VAL A 24 -24.46 5.51 -31.62
C VAL A 24 -23.46 5.68 -30.47
N LEU A 25 -22.89 6.87 -30.31
CA LEU A 25 -21.95 7.17 -29.24
C LEU A 25 -22.62 7.05 -27.85
N VAL A 26 -23.84 7.56 -27.71
CA VAL A 26 -24.63 7.46 -26.46
C VAL A 26 -24.91 5.99 -26.12
N VAL A 27 -25.30 5.18 -27.10
CA VAL A 27 -25.58 3.74 -26.88
C VAL A 27 -24.32 3.00 -26.41
N ILE A 28 -23.16 3.27 -27.02
CA ILE A 28 -21.87 2.69 -26.61
C ILE A 28 -21.53 3.12 -25.18
N LEU A 29 -21.68 4.40 -24.86
CA LEU A 29 -21.40 4.94 -23.52
C LEU A 29 -22.27 4.25 -22.45
N VAL A 30 -23.58 4.14 -22.69
CA VAL A 30 -24.52 3.48 -21.77
C VAL A 30 -24.15 2.00 -21.59
N TYR A 31 -23.80 1.30 -22.68
CA TYR A 31 -23.37 -0.09 -22.62
C TYR A 31 -22.10 -0.27 -21.76
N VAL A 32 -21.11 0.61 -21.92
CA VAL A 32 -19.88 0.59 -21.10
C VAL A 32 -20.20 0.80 -19.62
N VAL A 33 -21.07 1.75 -19.29
CA VAL A 33 -21.48 2.03 -17.89
C VAL A 33 -22.17 0.81 -17.27
N ILE A 34 -23.08 0.16 -17.98
CA ILE A 34 -23.77 -1.05 -17.49
C ILE A 34 -22.78 -2.18 -17.25
N ARG A 35 -21.83 -2.39 -18.15
CA ARG A 35 -20.79 -3.43 -17.98
C ARG A 35 -19.90 -3.16 -16.76
N LEU A 36 -19.55 -1.89 -16.51
CA LEU A 36 -18.74 -1.50 -15.36
C LEU A 36 -19.46 -1.70 -14.02
N LEU A 37 -20.79 -1.58 -14.00
CA LEU A 37 -21.61 -1.83 -12.81
C LEU A 37 -21.86 -3.34 -12.56
N GLY A 38 -21.68 -4.18 -13.59
CA GLY A 38 -22.10 -5.58 -13.60
C GLY A 38 -21.09 -6.63 -13.11
N GLU A 39 -19.85 -6.27 -12.75
CA GLU A 39 -18.85 -7.25 -12.29
C GLU A 39 -18.38 -6.98 -10.83
N PRO A 40 -19.02 -7.60 -9.83
CA PRO A 40 -18.70 -7.39 -8.41
C PRO A 40 -17.54 -8.26 -7.88
N GLN A 41 -16.67 -8.82 -8.75
CA GLN A 41 -15.87 -9.99 -8.37
C GLN A 41 -14.35 -9.85 -8.57
N SER A 42 -13.76 -8.71 -8.20
CA SER A 42 -12.46 -8.71 -7.51
C SER A 42 -12.00 -7.31 -7.05
N ARG A 43 -11.61 -7.28 -5.76
CA ARG A 43 -10.92 -6.25 -4.95
C ARG A 43 -10.53 -4.94 -5.65
N THR A 44 -11.15 -3.84 -5.21
CA THR A 44 -10.74 -2.41 -5.13
C THR A 44 -9.85 -1.79 -6.22
N ARG A 45 -8.75 -2.42 -6.65
CA ARG A 45 -7.86 -1.93 -7.72
C ARG A 45 -8.59 -1.80 -9.05
N TRP A 46 -9.47 -2.74 -9.39
CA TRP A 46 -10.24 -2.71 -10.64
C TRP A 46 -11.31 -1.61 -10.65
N ILE A 47 -11.86 -1.25 -9.48
CA ILE A 47 -12.86 -0.17 -9.34
C ILE A 47 -12.22 1.20 -9.58
N ILE A 48 -11.01 1.42 -9.03
CA ILE A 48 -10.27 2.68 -9.21
C ILE A 48 -9.82 2.83 -10.67
N GLN A 49 -9.30 1.76 -11.27
CA GLN A 49 -8.91 1.76 -12.68
C GLN A 49 -10.11 2.02 -13.61
N GLY A 50 -11.26 1.38 -13.33
CA GLY A 50 -12.51 1.59 -14.06
C GLY A 50 -13.05 3.02 -13.94
N PHE A 51 -12.92 3.64 -12.76
CA PHE A 51 -13.29 5.03 -12.54
C PHE A 51 -12.41 6.01 -13.30
N ILE A 52 -11.08 5.78 -13.31
CA ILE A 52 -10.14 6.61 -14.08
C ILE A 52 -10.43 6.52 -15.58
N ILE A 53 -10.72 5.32 -16.09
CA ILE A 53 -11.08 5.12 -17.49
C ILE A 53 -12.41 5.81 -17.80
N LEU A 54 -13.43 5.71 -16.94
CA LEU A 54 -14.72 6.38 -17.11
C LEU A 54 -14.54 7.91 -17.18
N VAL A 55 -13.81 8.50 -16.23
CA VAL A 55 -13.56 9.95 -16.19
C VAL A 55 -12.74 10.41 -17.39
N ALA A 56 -11.71 9.64 -17.79
CA ALA A 56 -10.90 9.94 -18.97
C ALA A 56 -11.74 9.88 -20.25
N THR A 57 -12.60 8.87 -20.39
CA THR A 57 -13.49 8.75 -21.56
C THR A 57 -14.50 9.88 -21.57
N LEU A 58 -15.08 10.23 -20.43
CA LEU A 58 -16.01 11.37 -20.29
C LEU A 58 -15.35 12.71 -20.69
N LEU A 59 -14.11 12.95 -20.27
CA LEU A 59 -13.35 14.16 -20.60
C LEU A 59 -13.04 14.25 -22.10
N VAL A 60 -12.63 13.14 -22.71
CA VAL A 60 -12.37 13.04 -24.15
C VAL A 60 -13.66 13.27 -24.95
N THR A 61 -14.77 12.68 -24.49
CA THR A 61 -16.08 12.84 -25.13
C THR A 61 -16.63 14.26 -25.02
N ILE A 62 -16.44 14.95 -23.89
CA ILE A 62 -16.81 16.36 -23.71
C ILE A 62 -15.98 17.26 -24.64
N TYR A 63 -14.67 17.01 -24.73
CA TYR A 63 -13.78 17.76 -25.62
C TYR A 63 -14.16 17.59 -27.09
N LEU A 64 -14.53 16.37 -27.50
CA LEU A 64 -14.97 16.08 -28.86
C LEU A 64 -16.37 16.66 -29.17
N SER A 65 -17.26 16.68 -28.18
CA SER A 65 -18.61 17.25 -28.30
C SER A 65 -18.60 18.76 -28.49
N GLN A 66 -17.66 19.49 -27.87
CA GLN A 66 -17.52 20.95 -28.06
C GLN A 66 -17.14 21.33 -29.50
N LEU A 67 -16.55 20.40 -30.25
CA LEU A 67 -16.18 20.59 -31.65
C LEU A 67 -17.33 20.24 -32.62
N LEU A 68 -18.28 19.38 -32.22
CA LEU A 68 -19.35 18.84 -33.09
C LEU A 68 -20.80 19.26 -32.72
N GLN A 69 -21.02 20.04 -31.66
CA GLN A 69 -22.35 20.53 -31.23
C GLN A 69 -23.41 19.42 -30.99
N LEU A 70 -23.01 18.28 -30.40
CA LEU A 70 -23.90 17.15 -30.12
C LEU A 70 -24.77 17.38 -28.88
N GLN A 71 -26.02 17.80 -29.10
CA GLN A 71 -26.94 18.21 -28.04
C GLN A 71 -27.40 17.06 -27.12
N LEU A 72 -27.56 15.85 -27.66
CA LEU A 72 -28.16 14.73 -26.92
C LEU A 72 -27.14 14.07 -25.99
N LEU A 73 -25.92 13.86 -26.49
CA LEU A 73 -24.78 13.46 -25.68
C LEU A 73 -24.48 14.45 -24.55
N GLN A 74 -24.50 15.76 -24.83
CA GLN A 74 -24.29 16.78 -23.80
C GLN A 74 -25.32 16.67 -22.67
N PHE A 75 -26.60 16.50 -23.01
CA PHE A 75 -27.67 16.32 -22.02
C PHE A 75 -27.43 15.07 -21.15
N VAL A 76 -27.09 13.93 -21.77
CA VAL A 76 -26.83 12.68 -21.04
C VAL A 76 -25.61 12.83 -20.12
N LEU A 77 -24.52 13.44 -20.60
CA LEU A 77 -23.30 13.66 -19.84
C LEU A 77 -23.54 14.57 -18.63
N GLU A 78 -24.32 15.64 -18.76
CA GLU A 78 -24.67 16.50 -17.63
C GLU A 78 -25.45 15.74 -16.54
N LYS A 79 -26.40 14.89 -16.93
CA LYS A 79 -27.15 14.07 -15.96
C LYS A 79 -26.29 12.99 -15.31
N MET A 80 -25.38 12.37 -16.07
CA MET A 80 -24.42 11.43 -15.52
C MET A 80 -23.40 12.08 -14.59
N LEU A 81 -22.97 13.32 -14.86
CA LEU A 81 -22.08 14.07 -13.98
C LEU A 81 -22.73 14.32 -12.61
N ILE A 82 -24.01 14.73 -12.60
CA ILE A 82 -24.76 14.92 -11.36
C ILE A 82 -24.93 13.58 -10.62
N GLY A 83 -25.32 12.52 -11.33
CA GLY A 83 -25.50 11.18 -10.74
C GLY A 83 -24.21 10.59 -10.18
N SER A 84 -23.09 10.74 -10.89
CA SER A 84 -21.77 10.28 -10.44
C SER A 84 -21.26 11.07 -9.24
N ALA A 85 -21.45 12.39 -9.19
CA ALA A 85 -21.10 13.19 -8.01
C ALA A 85 -21.83 12.70 -6.74
N VAL A 86 -23.13 12.41 -6.85
CA VAL A 86 -23.92 11.85 -5.75
C VAL A 86 -23.45 10.43 -5.40
N GLY A 87 -23.23 9.57 -6.40
CA GLY A 87 -22.76 8.20 -6.20
C GLY A 87 -21.40 8.12 -5.53
N ILE A 88 -20.45 8.98 -5.92
CA ILE A 88 -19.12 9.12 -5.31
C ILE A 88 -19.27 9.43 -3.82
N VAL A 89 -20.12 10.40 -3.45
CA VAL A 89 -20.34 10.76 -2.04
C VAL A 89 -20.92 9.59 -1.24
N VAL A 90 -21.89 8.86 -1.80
CA VAL A 90 -22.51 7.70 -1.13
C VAL A 90 -21.52 6.55 -0.95
N ILE A 91 -20.74 6.21 -2.00
CA ILE A 91 -19.74 5.13 -1.95
C ILE A 91 -18.58 5.50 -1.01
N LEU A 92 -18.09 6.73 -1.08
CA LEU A 92 -16.99 7.20 -0.23
C LEU A 92 -17.42 7.51 1.19
N GLN A 93 -18.71 7.52 1.53
CA GLN A 93 -19.18 7.85 2.87
C GLN A 93 -18.51 6.98 3.94
N SER A 94 -18.35 5.67 3.69
CA SER A 94 -17.70 4.75 4.63
C SER A 94 -16.19 4.97 4.72
N GLU A 95 -15.51 5.30 3.62
CA GLU A 95 -14.06 5.50 3.59
C GLU A 95 -13.67 6.88 4.16
N PHE A 96 -14.43 7.94 3.85
CA PHE A 96 -14.22 9.26 4.43
C PHE A 96 -14.41 9.24 5.95
N ARG A 97 -15.40 8.47 6.43
CA ARG A 97 -15.60 8.24 7.86
C ARG A 97 -14.38 7.55 8.48
N ARG A 98 -13.88 6.46 7.87
CA ARG A 98 -12.67 5.75 8.34
C ARG A 98 -11.45 6.67 8.33
N PHE A 99 -11.27 7.46 7.28
CA PHE A 99 -10.19 8.44 7.18
C PHE A 99 -10.26 9.48 8.29
N LEU A 100 -11.45 10.01 8.61
CA LEU A 100 -11.66 10.94 9.71
C LEU A 100 -11.44 10.27 11.08
N GLU A 101 -11.83 9.01 11.24
CA GLU A 101 -11.56 8.21 12.45
C GLU A 101 -10.04 8.00 12.63
N GLN A 102 -9.28 7.73 11.57
CA GLN A 102 -7.81 7.66 11.59
C GLN A 102 -7.16 9.01 11.88
N LEU A 103 -7.71 10.10 11.31
CA LEU A 103 -7.30 11.48 11.59
C LEU A 103 -7.47 11.81 13.09
N GLY A 104 -8.65 11.49 13.64
CA GLY A 104 -9.03 11.80 15.02
C GLY A 104 -8.27 10.97 16.06
N ARG A 105 -7.84 9.75 15.71
CA ARG A 105 -6.99 8.90 16.56
C ARG A 105 -5.52 9.35 16.58
N GLY A 106 -5.13 10.34 15.78
CA GLY A 106 -3.76 10.83 15.70
C GLY A 106 -2.80 9.92 14.94
N GLU A 107 -3.30 8.93 14.21
CA GLU A 107 -2.50 7.99 13.40
C GLU A 107 -1.84 8.66 12.19
N LEU A 108 -2.30 9.86 11.80
CA LEU A 108 -1.58 10.73 10.86
C LEU A 108 -0.14 11.03 11.29
N ARG A 109 0.17 10.99 12.61
CA ARG A 109 1.56 11.15 13.09
C ARG A 109 2.49 10.01 12.67
N GLN A 110 1.97 8.90 12.15
CA GLN A 110 2.77 7.85 11.53
C GLN A 110 3.02 8.11 10.03
N LEU A 111 2.22 8.97 9.39
CA LEU A 111 2.39 9.39 7.99
C LEU A 111 3.24 10.67 7.83
N PHE A 112 3.31 11.50 8.87
CA PHE A 112 4.35 12.52 9.01
C PHE A 112 5.54 11.87 9.70
N PRO A 113 6.74 11.79 9.08
CA PRO A 113 7.90 11.29 9.77
C PRO A 113 8.18 12.24 10.93
N SER A 114 7.86 11.79 12.14
CA SER A 114 8.34 12.43 13.35
C SER A 114 9.86 12.44 13.23
N SER A 115 10.42 13.64 13.10
CA SER A 115 11.86 13.91 13.13
C SER A 115 12.40 13.72 14.56
N SER A 116 12.07 12.59 15.18
CA SER A 116 12.76 12.07 16.34
C SER A 116 14.02 11.39 15.84
N ASN A 117 15.15 12.01 16.17
CA ASN A 117 16.52 11.56 15.94
C ASN A 117 16.83 10.22 16.66
N ASP A 118 16.13 9.13 16.34
CA ASP A 118 16.60 7.80 16.66
C ASP A 118 16.93 7.05 15.37
N LYS A 119 18.23 6.94 15.14
CA LYS A 119 18.85 6.10 14.10
C LYS A 119 18.54 4.63 14.42
N LEU A 120 17.35 4.16 14.09
CA LEU A 120 17.14 2.73 13.90
C LEU A 120 17.37 2.44 12.41
N GLN A 121 18.63 2.15 12.09
CA GLN A 121 19.02 1.63 10.79
C GLN A 121 18.24 0.32 10.49
N PRO A 122 17.84 0.06 9.25
CA PRO A 122 17.20 -1.19 8.83
C PRO A 122 17.98 -2.45 9.28
N ASP A 123 19.32 -2.35 9.29
CA ASP A 123 20.22 -3.39 9.77
C ASP A 123 19.97 -3.78 11.24
N ASN A 124 19.51 -2.84 12.07
CA ASN A 124 19.23 -3.09 13.48
C ASN A 124 18.00 -4.00 13.67
N VAL A 125 16.97 -3.87 12.83
CA VAL A 125 15.73 -4.66 12.99
C VAL A 125 15.99 -6.14 12.66
N LEU A 126 16.69 -6.40 11.55
CA LEU A 126 17.07 -7.77 11.18
C LEU A 126 17.93 -8.40 12.28
N ASP A 127 18.88 -7.65 12.83
CA ASP A 127 19.76 -8.13 13.89
C ASP A 127 19.00 -8.47 15.16
N GLN A 128 18.02 -7.65 15.54
CA GLN A 128 17.15 -7.93 16.67
C GLN A 128 16.30 -9.20 16.49
N ILE A 129 15.78 -9.44 15.29
CA ILE A 129 15.05 -10.68 14.99
C ILE A 129 15.99 -11.88 15.07
N LEU A 130 17.17 -11.79 14.46
CA LEU A 130 18.17 -12.87 14.46
C LEU A 130 18.67 -13.18 15.87
N ASP A 131 18.87 -12.16 16.71
CA ASP A 131 19.28 -12.32 18.09
C ASP A 131 18.18 -12.95 18.94
N ALA A 132 16.93 -12.51 18.78
CA ALA A 132 15.80 -13.13 19.47
C ALA A 132 15.65 -14.61 19.10
N VAL A 133 15.71 -14.93 17.80
CA VAL A 133 15.61 -16.31 17.30
C VAL A 133 16.76 -17.17 17.82
N ARG A 134 17.98 -16.62 17.89
CA ARG A 134 19.14 -17.32 18.47
C ARG A 134 18.91 -17.64 19.95
N GLU A 135 18.48 -16.67 20.74
CA GLU A 135 18.22 -16.85 22.17
C GLU A 135 17.10 -17.86 22.42
N LEU A 136 16.00 -17.76 21.68
CA LEU A 136 14.88 -18.71 21.75
C LEU A 136 15.32 -20.13 21.37
N SER A 137 16.15 -20.27 20.34
CA SER A 137 16.74 -21.54 19.90
C SER A 137 17.64 -22.16 20.98
N GLN A 138 18.52 -21.37 21.59
CA GLN A 138 19.41 -21.83 22.67
C GLN A 138 18.62 -22.28 23.91
N LYS A 139 17.56 -21.55 24.26
CA LYS A 139 16.66 -21.87 25.38
C LYS A 139 15.63 -22.95 25.04
N ARG A 140 15.58 -23.43 23.78
CA ARG A 140 14.57 -24.36 23.25
C ARG A 140 13.13 -23.90 23.49
N ILE A 141 12.91 -22.61 23.34
CA ILE A 141 11.58 -22.02 23.43
C ILE A 141 10.96 -22.02 22.03
N GLY A 142 9.79 -22.63 21.90
CA GLY A 142 9.07 -22.70 20.63
C GLY A 142 8.60 -21.32 20.17
N ALA A 143 8.92 -20.96 18.93
CA ALA A 143 8.57 -19.66 18.38
C ALA A 143 8.08 -19.78 16.93
N LEU A 144 7.19 -18.86 16.55
CA LEU A 144 6.62 -18.77 15.21
C LEU A 144 6.47 -17.29 14.83
N LEU A 145 7.39 -16.79 14.01
CA LEU A 145 7.36 -15.42 13.54
C LEU A 145 6.89 -15.42 12.09
N LEU A 146 5.87 -14.64 11.78
CA LEU A 146 5.39 -14.40 10.43
C LEU A 146 5.83 -13.01 10.00
N LEU A 147 6.56 -12.93 8.89
CA LEU A 147 7.05 -11.70 8.31
C LEU A 147 6.27 -11.41 7.02
N GLU A 148 5.69 -10.21 6.95
CA GLU A 148 5.05 -9.70 5.74
C GLU A 148 6.13 -9.05 4.84
N THR A 149 6.19 -9.43 3.55
CA THR A 149 7.23 -8.91 2.63
C THR A 149 6.76 -7.69 1.83
N ASN A 150 5.54 -7.70 1.31
CA ASN A 150 5.00 -6.64 0.45
C ASN A 150 3.71 -6.02 1.01
N GLU A 151 2.58 -6.71 0.83
CA GLU A 151 1.27 -6.22 1.26
C GLU A 151 0.90 -6.78 2.64
N PRO A 152 0.25 -5.98 3.51
CA PRO A 152 -0.21 -6.47 4.80
C PRO A 152 -1.24 -7.58 4.58
N ILE A 153 -1.10 -8.65 5.36
CA ILE A 153 -2.00 -9.80 5.24
C ILE A 153 -3.35 -9.43 5.86
N ASP A 154 -4.41 -9.74 5.13
CA ASP A 154 -5.78 -9.53 5.58
C ASP A 154 -6.07 -10.41 6.82
N PRO A 155 -6.56 -9.84 7.94
CA PRO A 155 -6.89 -10.58 9.16
C PRO A 155 -7.84 -11.76 8.94
N SER A 156 -8.68 -11.73 7.90
CA SER A 156 -9.58 -12.83 7.54
C SER A 156 -8.87 -14.12 7.12
N GLN A 157 -7.57 -14.05 6.77
CA GLN A 157 -6.76 -15.21 6.42
C GLN A 157 -6.28 -16.00 7.65
N PHE A 158 -6.30 -15.38 8.83
CA PHE A 158 -5.95 -16.02 10.08
C PHE A 158 -7.14 -16.78 10.65
N ARG A 159 -6.88 -17.89 11.35
CA ARG A 159 -7.93 -18.63 12.06
C ARG A 159 -8.40 -17.86 13.29
N SER A 160 -7.49 -17.13 13.93
CA SER A 160 -7.79 -16.17 15.00
C SER A 160 -6.83 -14.99 14.88
N PRO A 161 -7.31 -13.73 14.88
CA PRO A 161 -6.48 -12.54 14.66
C PRO A 161 -5.54 -12.20 15.83
N GLY A 162 -5.62 -12.89 16.97
CA GLY A 162 -4.74 -12.69 18.12
C GLY A 162 -4.93 -11.34 18.82
N VAL A 163 -3.89 -10.86 19.49
CA VAL A 163 -3.85 -9.58 20.23
C VAL A 163 -3.00 -8.58 19.46
N THR A 164 -3.58 -7.43 19.12
CA THR A 164 -2.88 -6.32 18.45
C THR A 164 -1.94 -5.61 19.42
N LEU A 165 -0.68 -5.42 19.02
CA LEU A 165 0.35 -4.78 19.86
C LEU A 165 0.84 -3.45 19.28
N ASN A 166 1.12 -3.40 17.97
CA ASN A 166 1.71 -2.25 17.28
C ASN A 166 2.97 -1.69 17.99
N ALA A 167 3.81 -2.60 18.49
CA ALA A 167 5.05 -2.27 19.20
C ALA A 167 6.23 -2.19 18.24
N GLU A 168 7.28 -1.46 18.61
CA GLU A 168 8.56 -1.52 17.90
C GLU A 168 9.20 -2.90 18.10
N ILE A 169 9.88 -3.40 17.07
CA ILE A 169 10.63 -4.66 17.19
C ILE A 169 11.78 -4.42 18.19
N SER A 170 11.93 -5.36 19.12
CA SER A 170 13.10 -5.51 19.97
C SER A 170 13.33 -6.99 20.27
N SER A 171 14.59 -7.37 20.46
CA SER A 171 14.94 -8.78 20.72
C SER A 171 14.29 -9.27 22.01
N GLU A 172 14.30 -8.41 23.04
CA GLU A 172 13.74 -8.65 24.36
C GLU A 172 12.21 -8.82 24.30
N LEU A 173 11.52 -8.00 23.49
CA LEU A 173 10.08 -8.11 23.34
C LEU A 173 9.69 -9.42 22.64
N ILE A 174 10.36 -9.79 21.55
CA ILE A 174 10.13 -11.07 20.86
C ILE A 174 10.36 -12.24 21.82
N GLN A 175 11.46 -12.23 22.57
CA GLN A 175 11.73 -13.26 23.57
C GLN A 175 10.63 -13.35 24.63
N THR A 176 10.15 -12.21 25.13
CA THR A 176 9.09 -12.15 26.14
C THR A 176 7.76 -12.66 25.60
N LEU A 177 7.42 -12.36 24.35
CA LEU A 177 6.18 -12.83 23.73
C LEU A 177 6.10 -14.35 23.62
N PHE A 178 7.23 -15.03 23.41
CA PHE A 178 7.28 -16.49 23.33
C PHE A 178 7.58 -17.19 24.67
N GLN A 179 7.65 -16.44 25.76
CA GLN A 179 7.85 -17.01 27.09
C GLN A 179 6.61 -17.83 27.51
N THR A 180 6.82 -19.12 27.86
CA THR A 180 5.75 -20.11 28.15
C THR A 180 4.82 -19.75 29.30
N THR A 181 5.19 -18.79 30.14
CA THR A 181 4.38 -18.32 31.28
C THR A 181 3.38 -17.22 30.90
N THR A 182 3.45 -16.67 29.69
CA THR A 182 2.61 -15.54 29.26
C THR A 182 1.37 -16.02 28.52
N ALA A 183 0.33 -15.20 28.40
CA ALA A 183 -0.83 -15.56 27.57
C ALA A 183 -0.58 -15.46 26.06
N LEU A 184 0.51 -14.79 25.64
CA LEU A 184 0.77 -14.44 24.24
C LEU A 184 1.67 -15.44 23.49
N HIS A 185 2.24 -16.42 24.18
CA HIS A 185 3.20 -17.37 23.60
C HIS A 185 2.56 -18.43 22.69
N ASP A 186 1.25 -18.60 22.80
CA ASP A 186 0.52 -19.57 21.99
C ASP A 186 0.04 -18.94 20.69
N GLY A 187 0.73 -19.25 19.59
CA GLY A 187 0.45 -18.74 18.27
C GLY A 187 1.65 -18.10 17.58
N ALA A 188 1.36 -17.35 16.52
CA ALA A 188 2.33 -16.61 15.74
C ALA A 188 2.41 -15.15 16.16
N VAL A 189 3.60 -14.58 16.00
CA VAL A 189 3.85 -13.14 16.08
C VAL A 189 3.98 -12.59 14.66
N ILE A 190 3.19 -11.57 14.32
CA ILE A 190 3.21 -10.91 13.01
C ILE A 190 4.15 -9.73 13.06
N LEU A 191 5.15 -9.75 12.19
CA LEU A 191 6.12 -8.68 11.96
C LEU A 191 5.77 -7.96 10.65
N ARG A 192 5.61 -6.64 10.73
CA ARG A 192 5.31 -5.75 9.61
C ARG A 192 6.35 -4.64 9.57
N GLY A 193 7.30 -4.74 8.64
CA GLY A 193 8.43 -3.81 8.55
C GLY A 193 9.22 -3.79 9.87
N SER A 194 9.28 -2.62 10.52
CA SER A 194 10.00 -2.40 11.79
C SER A 194 9.14 -2.60 13.05
N ARG A 195 7.92 -3.13 12.93
CA ARG A 195 6.96 -3.25 14.06
C ARG A 195 6.38 -4.65 14.21
N ILE A 196 6.04 -4.99 15.46
CA ILE A 196 5.22 -6.15 15.82
C ILE A 196 3.75 -5.74 15.75
N ALA A 197 3.03 -6.24 14.74
CA ALA A 197 1.63 -5.89 14.52
C ALA A 197 0.71 -6.60 15.53
N ALA A 198 0.88 -7.91 15.70
CA ALA A 198 0.07 -8.73 16.59
C ALA A 198 0.85 -9.94 17.12
N ALA A 199 0.39 -10.49 18.24
CA ALA A 199 0.88 -11.74 18.84
C ALA A 199 -0.29 -12.69 19.13
N ALA A 200 0.01 -13.94 19.49
CA ALA A 200 -0.98 -15.00 19.71
C ALA A 200 -1.92 -15.23 18.51
N VAL A 201 -1.43 -15.01 17.29
CA VAL A 201 -2.22 -15.20 16.06
C VAL A 201 -2.25 -16.67 15.71
N ILE A 202 -3.44 -17.23 15.51
CA ILE A 202 -3.57 -18.64 15.12
C ILE A 202 -3.58 -18.72 13.60
N LEU A 203 -2.51 -19.27 13.03
CA LEU A 203 -2.38 -19.48 11.59
C LEU A 203 -3.09 -20.77 11.13
N PRO A 204 -3.52 -20.86 9.87
CA PRO A 204 -4.03 -22.09 9.29
C PRO A 204 -2.93 -23.16 9.20
N LEU A 205 -3.30 -24.41 9.45
CA LEU A 205 -2.40 -25.56 9.33
C LEU A 205 -2.45 -26.11 7.89
N THR A 206 -1.33 -26.61 7.38
CA THR A 206 -1.33 -27.35 6.11
C THR A 206 -1.96 -28.74 6.28
N GLU A 207 -2.66 -29.20 5.25
CA GLU A 207 -3.27 -30.53 5.16
C GLU A 207 -2.32 -31.57 4.53
N LYS A 208 -1.17 -31.13 4.02
CA LYS A 208 -0.16 -32.02 3.42
C LYS A 208 0.33 -33.05 4.44
N SER A 209 0.53 -34.28 3.97
CA SER A 209 1.12 -35.38 4.75
C SER A 209 2.60 -35.09 5.03
N LEU A 210 2.85 -34.31 6.06
CA LEU A 210 4.19 -33.98 6.55
C LEU A 210 4.73 -35.08 7.48
N SER A 211 6.05 -35.18 7.59
CA SER A 211 6.68 -36.15 8.49
C SER A 211 6.17 -35.98 9.92
N ARG A 212 5.96 -37.10 10.64
CA ARG A 212 5.41 -37.10 12.01
C ARG A 212 6.21 -36.26 13.00
N GLN A 213 7.49 -35.99 12.70
CA GLN A 213 8.41 -35.17 13.49
C GLN A 213 8.11 -33.65 13.44
N LEU A 214 7.16 -33.20 12.62
CA LEU A 214 6.82 -31.78 12.51
C LEU A 214 5.72 -31.40 13.49
N GLY A 215 6.06 -30.54 14.45
CA GLY A 215 5.09 -29.96 15.40
C GLY A 215 4.05 -29.04 14.74
N THR A 216 3.07 -28.60 15.53
CA THR A 216 1.96 -27.73 15.07
C THR A 216 2.45 -26.39 14.52
N ARG A 217 3.45 -25.75 15.15
CA ARG A 217 4.03 -24.48 14.67
C ARG A 217 4.65 -24.60 13.26
N HIS A 218 5.28 -25.73 12.95
CA HIS A 218 5.82 -25.97 11.61
C HIS A 218 4.71 -26.13 10.57
N ARG A 219 3.65 -26.88 10.90
CA ARG A 219 2.49 -27.05 10.01
C ARG A 219 1.76 -25.74 9.78
N ALA A 220 1.70 -24.87 10.80
CA ALA A 220 1.13 -23.55 10.72
C ALA A 220 1.94 -22.63 9.80
N ALA A 221 3.26 -22.63 9.94
CA ALA A 221 4.16 -21.88 9.05
C ALA A 221 4.02 -22.31 7.58
N ILE A 222 3.98 -23.62 7.32
CA ILE A 222 3.80 -24.16 5.98
C ILE A 222 2.40 -23.82 5.45
N GLY A 223 1.34 -24.03 6.24
CA GLY A 223 -0.04 -23.77 5.82
C GLY A 223 -0.28 -22.30 5.48
N MET A 224 0.36 -21.39 6.20
CA MET A 224 0.26 -19.96 5.92
C MET A 224 1.00 -19.57 4.64
N THR A 225 2.26 -20.01 4.50
CA THR A 225 3.09 -19.70 3.31
C THR A 225 2.65 -20.43 2.04
N GLU A 226 1.83 -21.48 2.17
CA GLU A 226 1.15 -22.15 1.06
C GLU A 226 -0.04 -21.33 0.54
N ARG A 227 -0.77 -20.65 1.43
CA ARG A 227 -1.92 -19.81 1.07
C ARG A 227 -1.50 -18.45 0.54
N ILE A 228 -0.39 -17.91 1.05
CA ILE A 228 0.07 -16.56 0.74
C ILE A 228 1.53 -16.61 0.29
N SER A 229 1.79 -16.19 -0.94
CA SER A 229 3.14 -16.12 -1.54
C SER A 229 4.02 -15.05 -0.89
N ASP A 230 3.41 -13.97 -0.43
CA ASP A 230 4.10 -12.75 0.02
C ASP A 230 4.30 -12.75 1.54
N CYS A 231 4.63 -13.92 2.10
CA CYS A 231 4.95 -14.05 3.51
C CYS A 231 6.04 -15.08 3.75
N LEU A 232 6.78 -14.87 4.83
CA LEU A 232 7.86 -15.73 5.27
C LEU A 232 7.64 -16.09 6.73
N CYS A 233 7.85 -17.36 7.10
CA CYS A 233 7.66 -17.78 8.48
C CYS A 233 8.95 -18.36 9.06
N ILE A 234 9.43 -17.81 10.17
CA ILE A 234 10.56 -18.35 10.94
C ILE A 234 9.98 -19.20 12.07
N VAL A 235 10.46 -20.43 12.21
CA VAL A 235 10.02 -21.37 13.25
C VAL A 235 11.22 -21.79 14.09
N VAL A 236 11.07 -21.76 15.41
CA VAL A 236 12.00 -22.37 16.37
C VAL A 236 11.31 -23.56 17.01
N SER A 237 11.94 -24.74 16.93
CA SER A 237 11.42 -25.97 17.52
C SER A 237 11.57 -25.96 19.04
N GLU A 238 10.49 -26.23 19.77
CA GLU A 238 10.53 -26.40 21.23
C GLU A 238 11.22 -27.71 21.68
N GLU A 239 11.21 -28.74 20.83
CA GLU A 239 11.81 -30.04 21.15
C GLU A 239 13.33 -30.02 20.95
N THR A 240 13.77 -29.46 19.82
CA THR A 240 15.16 -29.56 19.34
C THR A 240 15.92 -28.24 19.39
N GLY A 241 15.23 -27.10 19.52
CA GLY A 241 15.81 -25.77 19.33
C GLY A 241 16.16 -25.44 17.88
N SER A 242 15.90 -26.33 16.91
CA SER A 242 16.29 -26.11 15.52
C SER A 242 15.50 -24.96 14.88
N ILE A 243 16.21 -24.08 14.19
CA ILE A 243 15.62 -22.97 13.43
C ILE A 243 15.25 -23.47 12.03
N SER A 244 14.04 -23.12 11.59
CA SER A 244 13.51 -23.45 10.26
C SER A 244 12.90 -22.21 9.61
N LEU A 245 12.92 -22.16 8.28
CA LEU A 245 12.29 -21.11 7.50
C LEU A 245 11.26 -21.73 6.56
N ALA A 246 10.01 -21.28 6.63
CA ALA A 246 8.99 -21.64 5.66
C ALA A 246 8.78 -20.52 4.64
N GLU A 247 8.75 -20.90 3.37
CA GLU A 247 8.51 -20.03 2.23
C GLU A 247 7.76 -20.81 1.15
N GLN A 248 6.69 -20.24 0.59
CA GLN A 248 5.91 -20.84 -0.50
C GLN A 248 5.50 -22.31 -0.25
N GLY A 249 5.12 -22.62 1.00
CA GLY A 249 4.71 -23.98 1.40
C GLY A 249 5.86 -24.99 1.49
N THR A 250 7.11 -24.56 1.38
CA THR A 250 8.31 -25.38 1.61
C THR A 250 8.97 -24.98 2.93
N LEU A 251 9.63 -25.93 3.60
CA LEU A 251 10.29 -25.70 4.88
C LEU A 251 11.79 -26.04 4.76
N GLN A 252 12.64 -25.03 4.86
CA GLN A 252 14.10 -25.16 4.90
C GLN A 252 14.57 -25.36 6.34
N ARG A 253 15.23 -26.48 6.62
CA ARG A 253 15.73 -26.84 7.95
C ARG A 253 16.86 -27.85 7.91
N PRO A 254 17.72 -27.93 8.94
CA PRO A 254 17.93 -26.89 9.96
C PRO A 254 18.75 -25.72 9.40
N LEU A 255 18.51 -24.50 9.89
CA LEU A 255 19.24 -23.31 9.47
C LEU A 255 20.17 -22.80 10.58
N THR A 256 21.35 -22.32 10.17
CA THR A 256 22.25 -21.56 11.03
C THR A 256 21.87 -20.08 11.03
N ARG A 257 22.29 -19.33 12.06
CA ARG A 257 22.06 -17.87 12.13
C ARG A 257 22.58 -17.14 10.89
N SER A 258 23.77 -17.52 10.40
CA SER A 258 24.36 -16.92 9.20
C SER A 258 23.53 -17.20 7.96
N ARG A 259 23.08 -18.45 7.76
CA ARG A 259 22.24 -18.79 6.62
C ARG A 259 20.87 -18.13 6.68
N LEU A 260 20.27 -18.03 7.87
CA LEU A 260 19.02 -17.31 8.06
C LEU A 260 19.17 -15.83 7.71
N ARG A 261 20.26 -15.18 8.13
CA ARG A 261 20.56 -13.77 7.77
C ARG A 261 20.61 -13.60 6.26
N GLU A 262 21.40 -14.41 5.56
CA GLU A 262 21.55 -14.35 4.11
C GLU A 262 20.19 -14.49 3.39
N LEU A 263 19.37 -15.46 3.82
CA LEU A 263 18.03 -15.67 3.25
C LEU A 263 17.09 -14.48 3.49
N LEU A 264 17.18 -13.83 4.66
CA LEU A 264 16.37 -12.65 4.98
C LEU A 264 16.85 -11.42 4.21
N GLU A 265 18.15 -11.17 4.13
CA GLU A 265 18.73 -10.05 3.37
C GLU A 265 18.31 -10.10 1.90
N LEU A 266 18.40 -11.28 1.27
CA LEU A 266 17.98 -11.49 -0.13
C LEU A 266 16.50 -11.15 -0.39
N ARG A 267 15.63 -11.19 0.64
CA ARG A 267 14.20 -10.92 0.51
C ARG A 267 13.80 -9.51 0.94
N PHE A 268 14.57 -8.88 1.81
CA PHE A 268 14.28 -7.54 2.37
C PHE A 268 15.05 -6.38 1.70
N SER A 269 16.10 -6.65 0.92
CA SER A 269 16.82 -5.61 0.17
C SER A 269 16.04 -4.81 -0.90
N PRO A 270 14.88 -5.22 -1.48
CA PRO A 270 14.21 -4.37 -2.48
C PRO A 270 13.35 -3.25 -1.89
N THR A 271 13.20 -3.15 -0.56
CA THR A 271 12.39 -2.10 0.10
C THR A 271 13.23 -0.90 0.55
N VAL A 272 14.52 -1.12 0.87
CA VAL A 272 15.43 -0.08 1.39
C VAL A 272 15.79 0.97 0.33
N GLU A 273 15.87 0.57 -0.95
CA GLU A 273 16.22 1.49 -2.04
C GLU A 273 15.11 2.51 -2.36
N ARG A 274 13.86 2.22 -1.99
CA ARG A 274 12.75 3.18 -2.13
C ARG A 274 12.80 4.29 -1.08
N GLU A 275 13.35 4.02 0.10
CA GLU A 275 13.50 5.02 1.16
C GLU A 275 14.71 5.94 0.93
N THR A 276 15.81 5.44 0.35
CA THR A 276 17.00 6.25 0.07
C THR A 276 16.74 7.31 -1.01
N VAL A 277 16.02 6.96 -2.08
CA VAL A 277 15.66 7.90 -3.15
C VAL A 277 14.67 8.99 -2.67
N ALA A 278 13.73 8.63 -1.79
CA ALA A 278 12.80 9.59 -1.19
C ALA A 278 13.49 10.56 -0.22
N GLN A 279 14.50 10.09 0.53
CA GLN A 279 15.29 10.94 1.43
C GLN A 279 16.23 11.90 0.67
N ASP A 280 16.80 11.49 -0.46
CA ASP A 280 17.67 12.35 -1.27
C ASP A 280 16.89 13.50 -1.94
N PHE A 281 15.67 13.22 -2.44
CA PHE A 281 14.78 14.28 -2.94
C PHE A 281 14.37 15.28 -1.84
N GLY A 282 14.19 14.81 -0.61
CA GLY A 282 13.90 15.66 0.57
C GLY A 282 15.06 16.57 0.97
N ARG A 283 16.31 16.16 0.73
CA ARG A 283 17.50 17.00 0.96
C ARG A 283 17.67 18.06 -0.13
N LEU A 284 17.48 17.68 -1.39
CA LEU A 284 17.55 18.59 -2.55
C LEU A 284 16.52 19.72 -2.46
N THR A 285 15.28 19.45 -2.04
CA THR A 285 14.26 20.49 -1.89
C THR A 285 14.56 21.48 -0.75
N ARG A 286 15.21 21.04 0.34
CA ARG A 286 15.65 21.93 1.43
C ARG A 286 16.81 22.82 1.01
N GLU A 287 17.74 22.30 0.21
CA GLU A 287 18.89 23.07 -0.27
C GLU A 287 18.45 24.15 -1.28
N ILE A 288 17.56 23.81 -2.21
CA ILE A 288 16.98 24.75 -3.19
C ILE A 288 16.13 25.82 -2.50
N GLY A 289 15.34 25.45 -1.47
CA GLY A 289 14.52 26.39 -0.71
C GLY A 289 15.33 27.42 0.10
N SER A 290 16.53 27.05 0.54
CA SER A 290 17.43 27.96 1.27
C SER A 290 18.10 28.98 0.34
N GLN A 291 18.50 28.57 -0.87
CA GLN A 291 19.09 29.47 -1.86
C GLN A 291 18.04 30.39 -2.50
N GLY A 292 16.81 29.91 -2.70
CA GLY A 292 15.69 30.71 -3.20
C GLY A 292 15.32 31.88 -2.28
N LYS A 293 15.35 31.69 -0.95
CA LYS A 293 15.06 32.76 0.03
C LYS A 293 16.14 33.85 0.08
N VAL A 294 17.40 33.50 -0.20
CA VAL A 294 18.51 34.47 -0.23
C VAL A 294 18.47 35.30 -1.53
N LEU A 295 18.13 34.69 -2.66
CA LEU A 295 17.91 35.39 -3.92
C LEU A 295 16.69 36.33 -3.86
N LEU A 296 15.57 35.88 -3.29
CA LEU A 296 14.36 36.70 -3.09
C LEU A 296 14.58 37.89 -2.15
N LYS A 297 15.38 37.73 -1.08
CA LYS A 297 15.73 38.86 -0.21
C LYS A 297 16.66 39.89 -0.86
N ARG A 298 17.46 39.49 -1.86
CA ARG A 298 18.32 40.41 -2.63
C ARG A 298 17.53 41.20 -3.66
N SER A 299 16.57 40.58 -4.35
CA SER A 299 15.71 41.28 -5.31
C SER A 299 14.74 42.25 -4.63
N PHE A 300 14.21 41.91 -3.45
CA PHE A 300 13.29 42.81 -2.72
C PHE A 300 13.96 44.07 -2.14
N ARG A 301 15.29 44.04 -1.95
CA ARG A 301 16.04 45.18 -1.39
C ARG A 301 16.40 46.26 -2.43
N LEU A 302 16.16 45.99 -3.72
CA LEU A 302 16.39 46.93 -4.84
C LEU A 302 15.15 47.74 -5.23
N LEU A 303 13.98 47.46 -4.64
CA LEU A 303 12.69 48.05 -5.03
C LEU A 303 12.10 49.07 -4.04
N SER A 304 12.89 49.58 -3.09
CA SER A 304 12.42 50.64 -2.17
C SER A 304 12.98 52.01 -2.57
N PRO A 305 12.18 52.93 -3.17
CA PRO A 305 12.64 54.28 -3.45
C PRO A 305 12.59 55.14 -2.18
N LYS A 306 13.68 55.87 -1.91
CA LYS A 306 13.74 56.92 -0.88
C LYS A 306 12.84 58.09 -1.30
N SER A 307 11.78 58.35 -0.56
CA SER A 307 11.04 59.62 -0.63
C SER A 307 11.73 60.66 0.26
N HIS A 308 12.29 61.67 -0.39
CA HIS A 308 12.82 62.90 0.19
C HIS A 308 11.64 63.81 0.58
N ARG A 309 11.62 64.35 1.81
CA ARG A 309 10.89 65.60 2.09
C ARG A 309 11.73 66.51 2.98
N LYS A 310 12.23 67.60 2.38
CA LYS A 310 12.82 68.76 3.06
C LYS A 310 11.69 69.71 3.51
N LYS A 311 12.03 70.52 4.51
CA LYS A 311 11.35 71.76 4.93
C LYS A 311 10.91 72.63 3.75
#